data_AF-A0A536F422-F1
#
_entry.id   AF-A0A536F422-F1
#
_cell.length_a   1.000
_cell.length_b   1.000
_cell.length_c   1.000
_cell.angle_alpha   90.00
_cell.angle_beta   90.00
_cell.angle_gamma   90.00
#
_symmetry.space_group_name_H-M   'P 1'
#
loop_
_entity.id
_entity.type
_entity.pdbx_description
1 polymer ?
#
loop_
_entity_poly.entity_id
_entity_poly.type
_entity_poly.pdbx_seq_one_letter_code
_entity_poly.pdbx_strand_id
1 'polypeptide(L)'
;MAELASLDFKRQIDRDGVHSPAAGIDMDLVRDCIHCGLCLPKCPTFRTLHHEGDSPRGRMWQIKEAALGLVAFDDPRFQAHIYQCFNCRACETACPSGVQFGAVMEMARAMTPPQNRRDRMVRAILLNGLLPHPRRLRIAGWLYRAARAARLPGLLRRSGA
;
A
#
# COMPACT_ATOMS: atom_id res chain seq x y z
N MET A 1 1.42 -34.59 -4.08
CA MET A 1 0.52 -34.95 -2.96
C MET A 1 0.76 -34.17 -1.66
N ALA A 2 1.84 -33.37 -1.53
CA ALA A 2 2.04 -32.48 -0.38
C ALA A 2 1.43 -31.06 -0.56
N GLU A 3 0.94 -30.74 -1.76
CA GLU A 3 0.61 -29.35 -2.16
C GLU A 3 -0.87 -28.97 -1.96
N LEU A 4 -1.75 -29.96 -1.86
CA LEU A 4 -3.20 -29.77 -1.65
C LEU A 4 -3.58 -29.55 -0.18
N ALA A 5 -2.66 -29.75 0.76
CA ALA A 5 -2.90 -29.46 2.18
C ALA A 5 -3.01 -27.95 2.48
N SER A 6 -2.64 -27.09 1.52
CA SER A 6 -2.65 -25.63 1.65
C SER A 6 -4.00 -24.97 1.35
N LEU A 7 -5.01 -25.73 0.91
CA LEU A 7 -6.32 -25.19 0.49
C LEU A 7 -7.50 -25.70 1.34
N ASP A 8 -7.26 -26.37 2.48
CA ASP A 8 -8.33 -26.72 3.42
C ASP A 8 -8.62 -25.55 4.36
N PHE A 9 -9.25 -24.53 3.78
CA PHE A 9 -9.67 -23.30 4.46
C PHE A 9 -10.54 -23.58 5.69
N LYS A 10 -11.32 -24.66 5.66
CA LYS A 10 -12.17 -25.09 6.77
C LYS A 10 -11.33 -25.57 7.94
N ARG A 11 -10.36 -26.47 7.73
CA ARG A 11 -9.44 -26.88 8.80
C ARG A 11 -8.64 -25.71 9.37
N GLN A 12 -8.28 -24.75 8.54
CA GLN A 12 -7.53 -23.57 8.99
C GLN A 12 -8.38 -22.68 9.91
N ILE A 13 -9.63 -22.38 9.53
CA ILE A 13 -10.56 -21.63 10.39
C ILE A 13 -10.89 -22.41 11.68
N ASP A 14 -11.10 -23.72 11.58
CA ASP A 14 -11.43 -24.54 12.75
C ASP A 14 -10.26 -24.59 13.76
N ARG A 15 -9.01 -24.51 13.28
CA ARG A 15 -7.81 -24.48 14.12
C ARG A 15 -7.52 -23.11 14.70
N ASP A 16 -7.57 -22.07 13.87
CA ASP A 16 -7.05 -20.73 14.20
C ASP A 16 -8.17 -19.76 14.66
N GLY A 17 -9.44 -20.16 14.50
CA GLY A 17 -10.62 -19.34 14.75
C GLY A 17 -10.85 -18.27 13.67
N VAL A 18 -11.99 -17.56 13.76
CA VAL A 18 -12.21 -16.37 12.91
C VAL A 18 -11.39 -15.22 13.48
N HIS A 19 -10.29 -14.89 12.80
CA HIS A 19 -9.46 -13.75 13.18
C HIS A 19 -10.27 -12.45 13.10
N SER A 20 -10.13 -11.62 14.13
CA SER A 20 -10.70 -10.26 14.11
C SER A 20 -10.00 -9.46 13.00
N PRO A 21 -10.75 -8.68 12.19
CA PRO A 21 -10.13 -7.89 11.13
C PRO A 21 -9.04 -6.97 11.66
N ALA A 22 -7.94 -6.86 10.93
CA ALA A 22 -6.85 -5.95 11.27
C ALA A 22 -7.40 -4.53 11.42
N ALA A 23 -7.14 -3.89 12.56
CA ALA A 23 -7.73 -2.60 12.94
C ALA A 23 -7.44 -1.43 11.97
N GLY A 24 -6.51 -1.60 11.03
CA GLY A 24 -6.15 -0.59 10.02
C GLY A 24 -6.88 -0.71 8.68
N ILE A 25 -7.77 -1.69 8.49
CA ILE A 25 -8.57 -1.86 7.27
C ILE A 25 -10.05 -1.76 7.60
N ASP A 26 -10.75 -0.82 6.97
CA ASP A 26 -12.21 -0.75 7.03
C ASP A 26 -12.82 -1.87 6.17
N MET A 27 -13.41 -2.86 6.85
CA MET A 27 -13.98 -4.04 6.20
C MET A 27 -15.30 -3.76 5.48
N ASP A 28 -16.02 -2.70 5.82
CA ASP A 28 -17.28 -2.40 5.15
C ASP A 28 -17.02 -1.95 3.72
N LEU A 29 -15.99 -1.12 3.52
CA LEU A 29 -15.50 -0.75 2.17
C LEU A 29 -14.96 -1.94 1.37
N VAL A 30 -14.36 -2.93 2.05
CA VAL A 30 -13.85 -4.14 1.39
C VAL A 30 -15.00 -5.05 0.95
N ARG A 31 -16.06 -5.13 1.75
CA ARG A 31 -17.24 -5.99 1.53
C ARG A 31 -18.13 -5.53 0.38
N ASP A 32 -18.07 -4.26 -0.01
CA ASP A 32 -18.79 -3.73 -1.17
C ASP A 32 -18.41 -4.45 -2.49
N CYS A 33 -17.24 -5.08 -2.56
CA CYS A 33 -16.82 -5.83 -3.73
C CYS A 33 -17.57 -7.16 -3.86
N ILE A 34 -18.49 -7.24 -4.84
CA ILE A 34 -19.21 -8.47 -5.20
C ILE A 34 -18.44 -9.40 -6.15
N HIS A 35 -17.16 -9.10 -6.42
CA HIS A 35 -16.26 -9.93 -7.23
C HIS A 35 -16.68 -10.16 -8.72
N CYS A 36 -17.50 -9.28 -9.30
CA CYS A 36 -18.08 -9.44 -10.65
C CYS A 36 -17.08 -9.30 -11.83
N GLY A 37 -15.96 -8.60 -11.64
CA GLY A 37 -14.91 -8.46 -12.67
C GLY A 37 -15.10 -7.35 -13.71
N LEU A 38 -16.12 -6.50 -13.60
CA LEU A 38 -16.30 -5.35 -14.53
C LEU A 38 -15.15 -4.33 -14.49
N CYS A 39 -14.40 -4.32 -13.39
CA CYS A 39 -13.23 -3.46 -13.21
C CYS A 39 -11.97 -3.95 -13.94
N LEU A 40 -11.91 -5.21 -14.39
CA LEU A 40 -10.75 -5.80 -15.06
C LEU A 40 -10.31 -5.05 -16.33
N PRO A 41 -11.18 -4.82 -17.34
CA PRO A 41 -10.79 -4.12 -18.55
C PRO A 41 -10.48 -2.64 -18.35
N LYS A 42 -10.72 -2.09 -17.16
CA LYS A 42 -10.38 -0.69 -16.83
C LYS A 42 -9.02 -0.54 -16.15
N CYS A 43 -8.47 -1.63 -15.61
CA CYS A 43 -7.19 -1.58 -14.94
C CYS A 43 -6.03 -1.67 -15.96
N PRO A 44 -5.13 -0.68 -16.03
CA PRO A 44 -3.99 -0.74 -16.94
C PRO A 44 -3.03 -1.88 -16.58
N THR A 45 -2.77 -2.10 -15.29
CA THR A 45 -1.88 -3.17 -14.82
C THR A 45 -2.38 -4.55 -15.26
N PHE A 46 -3.68 -4.85 -15.06
CA PHE A 46 -4.26 -6.11 -15.51
C PHE A 46 -4.25 -6.26 -17.03
N ARG A 47 -4.53 -5.18 -17.77
CA ARG A 47 -4.51 -5.21 -19.24
C ARG A 47 -3.13 -5.49 -19.82
N THR A 48 -2.06 -5.17 -19.09
CA THR A 48 -0.69 -5.43 -19.53
C THR A 48 -0.18 -6.78 -19.06
N LEU A 49 -0.43 -7.13 -17.79
CA LEU A 49 0.13 -8.34 -17.18
C LEU A 49 -0.76 -9.57 -17.34
N HIS A 50 -2.06 -9.38 -17.59
CA HIS A 50 -3.07 -10.43 -17.66
C HIS A 50 -3.10 -11.37 -16.44
N HIS A 51 -2.60 -10.90 -15.31
CA HIS A 51 -2.53 -11.64 -14.07
C HIS A 51 -3.62 -11.15 -13.11
N GLU A 52 -4.55 -12.02 -12.73
CA GLU A 52 -5.73 -11.64 -11.92
C GLU A 52 -5.34 -11.06 -10.55
N GLY A 53 -4.24 -11.53 -9.95
CA GLY A 53 -3.70 -10.95 -8.71
C GLY A 53 -3.33 -9.47 -8.84
N ASP A 54 -3.04 -8.99 -10.06
CA ASP A 54 -2.73 -7.60 -10.36
C ASP A 54 -3.92 -6.81 -10.89
N SER A 55 -5.11 -7.40 -10.80
CA SER A 55 -6.37 -6.75 -11.10
C SER A 55 -6.91 -6.01 -9.87
N PRO A 56 -7.78 -5.00 -10.05
CA PRO A 56 -8.44 -4.33 -8.93
C PRO A 56 -9.28 -5.32 -8.12
N ARG A 57 -9.95 -6.28 -8.78
CA ARG A 57 -10.72 -7.33 -8.12
C ARG A 57 -9.81 -8.26 -7.30
N GLY A 58 -8.74 -8.76 -7.90
CA GLY A 58 -7.79 -9.64 -7.21
C GLY A 58 -7.10 -8.95 -6.03
N ARG A 59 -6.81 -7.64 -6.13
CA ARG A 59 -6.30 -6.86 -4.99
C ARG A 59 -7.32 -6.70 -3.88
N MET A 60 -8.60 -6.46 -4.19
CA MET A 60 -9.64 -6.42 -3.15
C MET A 60 -9.69 -7.73 -2.37
N TRP A 61 -9.57 -8.87 -3.07
CA TRP A 61 -9.55 -10.18 -2.44
C TRP A 61 -8.31 -10.38 -1.56
N GLN A 62 -7.12 -10.06 -2.07
CA GLN A 62 -5.88 -10.14 -1.28
C GLN A 62 -5.89 -9.23 -0.05
N ILE A 63 -6.45 -8.02 -0.17
CA ILE A 63 -6.57 -7.09 0.97
C ILE A 63 -7.56 -7.65 2.00
N LYS A 64 -8.66 -8.26 1.56
CA LYS A 64 -9.60 -8.97 2.44
C LYS A 64 -8.90 -10.11 3.19
N GLU A 65 -8.13 -10.94 2.49
CA GLU A 65 -7.37 -12.03 3.10
C GLU A 65 -6.35 -11.52 4.12
N ALA A 66 -5.63 -10.45 3.77
CA ALA A 66 -4.68 -9.83 4.68
C ALA A 66 -5.35 -9.21 5.91
N ALA A 67 -6.49 -8.55 5.73
CA ALA A 67 -7.28 -8.01 6.82
C ALA A 67 -7.81 -9.11 7.75
N LEU A 68 -8.14 -10.29 7.22
CA LEU A 68 -8.55 -11.47 7.99
C LEU A 68 -7.37 -12.27 8.56
N GLY A 69 -6.13 -11.79 8.44
CA GLY A 69 -4.94 -12.47 8.97
C GLY A 69 -4.56 -13.76 8.22
N LEU A 70 -5.17 -14.04 7.06
CA LEU A 70 -4.88 -15.21 6.24
C LEU A 70 -3.58 -15.03 5.44
N VAL A 71 -3.22 -13.77 5.16
CA VAL A 71 -1.99 -13.37 4.49
C VAL A 71 -1.34 -12.26 5.31
N ALA A 72 -0.03 -12.35 5.55
CA ALA A 72 0.67 -11.31 6.26
C ALA A 72 0.87 -10.07 5.35
N PHE A 73 0.69 -8.86 5.88
CA PHE A 73 0.91 -7.61 5.11
C PHE A 73 2.36 -7.45 4.64
N ASP A 74 3.30 -8.16 5.26
CA ASP A 74 4.71 -8.18 4.89
C ASP A 74 5.09 -9.32 3.93
N ASP A 75 4.15 -10.21 3.53
CA ASP A 75 4.41 -11.26 2.53
C ASP A 75 4.87 -10.62 1.20
N PRO A 76 6.06 -10.97 0.66
CA PRO A 76 6.59 -10.39 -0.57
C PRO A 76 5.66 -10.48 -1.78
N ARG A 77 4.86 -11.56 -1.90
CA ARG A 77 3.92 -11.76 -3.01
C ARG A 77 2.74 -10.81 -2.90
N PHE A 78 2.20 -10.65 -1.70
CA PHE A 78 1.16 -9.66 -1.43
C PHE A 78 1.68 -8.26 -1.75
N GLN A 79 2.86 -7.90 -1.23
CA GLN A 79 3.47 -6.59 -1.49
C GLN A 79 3.66 -6.33 -2.98
N ALA A 80 4.12 -7.32 -3.75
CA ALA A 80 4.32 -7.17 -5.19
C ALA A 80 3.02 -6.77 -5.89
N HIS A 81 1.91 -7.45 -5.59
CA HIS A 81 0.61 -7.13 -6.18
C HIS A 81 0.09 -5.75 -5.75
N ILE A 82 0.22 -5.41 -4.47
CA ILE A 82 -0.20 -4.12 -3.90
C ILE A 82 0.58 -2.94 -4.50
N TYR A 83 1.90 -3.05 -4.63
CA TYR A 83 2.75 -1.96 -5.14
C TYR A 83 2.71 -1.80 -6.67
N GLN A 84 2.25 -2.81 -7.43
CA GLN A 84 1.99 -2.66 -8.87
C GLN A 84 0.73 -1.83 -9.20
N CYS A 85 -0.08 -1.48 -8.20
CA CYS A 85 -1.20 -0.57 -8.40
C CYS A 85 -0.72 0.87 -8.55
N PHE A 86 -1.05 1.59 -9.62
CA PHE A 86 -0.74 3.03 -9.71
C PHE A 86 -1.71 3.92 -8.91
N ASN A 87 -2.73 3.33 -8.28
CA ASN A 87 -3.84 4.05 -7.66
C ASN A 87 -4.52 5.08 -8.60
N CYS A 88 -4.69 4.71 -9.89
CA CYS A 88 -5.32 5.58 -10.92
C CYS A 88 -6.85 5.67 -10.81
N ARG A 89 -7.48 4.80 -10.02
CA ARG A 89 -8.92 4.78 -9.71
C ARG A 89 -9.89 4.61 -10.90
N ALA A 90 -9.41 4.29 -12.10
CA ALA A 90 -10.25 3.97 -13.26
C ALA A 90 -11.19 2.76 -13.04
N CYS A 91 -10.86 1.89 -12.09
CA CYS A 91 -11.71 0.77 -11.70
C CYS A 91 -12.98 1.18 -10.94
N GLU A 92 -12.95 2.30 -10.21
CA GLU A 92 -14.09 2.77 -9.40
C GLU A 92 -15.25 3.19 -10.31
N THR A 93 -14.96 3.92 -11.39
CA THR A 93 -15.98 4.41 -12.32
C THR A 93 -16.73 3.29 -13.06
N ALA A 94 -16.14 2.10 -13.15
CA ALA A 94 -16.78 0.94 -13.76
C ALA A 94 -17.42 -0.01 -12.75
N CYS A 95 -17.29 0.24 -11.44
CA CYS A 95 -17.83 -0.62 -10.41
C CYS A 95 -19.32 -0.32 -10.20
N PRO A 96 -20.23 -1.28 -10.45
CA PRO A 96 -21.66 -1.06 -10.19
C PRO A 96 -21.98 -1.00 -8.69
N SER A 97 -21.12 -1.60 -7.86
CA SER A 97 -21.27 -1.62 -6.39
C SER A 97 -20.71 -0.37 -5.71
N GLY A 98 -20.10 0.56 -6.46
CA GLY A 98 -19.58 1.81 -5.89
C GLY A 98 -18.38 1.64 -4.95
N VAL A 99 -17.60 0.56 -5.10
CA VAL A 99 -16.42 0.28 -4.26
C VAL A 99 -15.46 1.47 -4.24
N GLN A 100 -15.11 1.94 -3.04
CA GLN A 100 -14.10 2.97 -2.82
C GLN A 100 -12.69 2.39 -2.88
N PHE A 101 -12.31 1.87 -4.06
CA PHE A 101 -11.08 1.10 -4.25
C PHE A 101 -9.82 1.85 -3.79
N GLY A 102 -9.70 3.14 -4.11
CA GLY A 102 -8.56 3.96 -3.74
C GLY A 102 -8.40 4.10 -2.23
N ALA A 103 -9.51 4.23 -1.48
CA ALA A 103 -9.45 4.28 -0.03
C ALA A 103 -8.95 2.95 0.55
N VAL A 104 -9.49 1.83 0.07
CA VAL A 104 -9.06 0.48 0.46
C VAL A 104 -7.60 0.23 0.13
N MET A 105 -7.15 0.65 -1.06
CA MET A 105 -5.77 0.51 -1.51
C MET A 105 -4.78 1.31 -0.64
N GLU A 106 -5.15 2.53 -0.24
CA GLU A 106 -4.30 3.36 0.63
C GLU A 106 -4.23 2.82 2.05
N MET A 107 -5.33 2.30 2.61
CA MET A 107 -5.30 1.58 3.90
C MET A 107 -4.38 0.37 3.83
N ALA A 108 -4.47 -0.43 2.77
CA ALA A 108 -3.59 -1.58 2.57
C ALA A 108 -2.11 -1.17 2.51
N ARG A 109 -1.78 -0.12 1.76
CA ARG A 109 -0.40 0.43 1.69
C ARG A 109 0.08 1.00 3.01
N ALA A 110 -0.81 1.60 3.80
CA ALA A 110 -0.46 2.11 5.11
C ALA A 110 -0.02 0.97 6.04
N MET A 111 -0.71 -0.18 5.95
CA MET A 111 -0.42 -1.42 6.69
C MET A 111 0.81 -2.17 6.14
N THR A 112 1.09 -2.06 4.84
CA THR A 112 2.25 -2.69 4.22
C THR A 112 3.56 -2.00 4.62
N PRO A 113 4.56 -2.74 5.14
CA PRO A 113 5.85 -2.14 5.48
C PRO A 113 6.63 -1.71 4.21
N PRO A 114 7.56 -0.75 4.36
CA PRO A 114 8.44 -0.36 3.26
C PRO A 114 9.36 -1.52 2.85
N GLN A 115 9.51 -1.72 1.53
CA GLN A 115 10.27 -2.83 0.94
C GLN A 115 11.76 -2.74 1.26
N ASN A 116 12.32 -1.52 1.33
CA ASN A 116 13.75 -1.28 1.48
C ASN A 116 14.10 -0.52 2.77
N ARG A 117 15.33 -0.73 3.28
CA ARG A 117 15.87 0.00 4.44
C ARG A 117 15.87 1.51 4.23
N ARG A 118 16.21 1.96 3.01
CA ARG A 118 16.21 3.38 2.65
C ARG A 118 14.82 3.99 2.81
N ASP A 119 13.79 3.33 2.29
CA ASP A 119 12.41 3.81 2.35
C ASP A 119 11.90 3.86 3.79
N ARG A 120 12.28 2.87 4.60
CA ARG A 120 12.02 2.85 6.04
C ARG A 120 12.63 4.06 6.76
N MET A 121 13.89 4.37 6.45
CA MET A 121 14.59 5.53 7.01
C MET A 121 13.98 6.84 6.55
N VAL A 122 13.65 6.98 5.25
CA VAL A 122 12.99 8.16 4.69
C VAL A 122 11.63 8.38 5.35
N ARG A 123 10.79 7.33 5.45
CA ARG A 123 9.48 7.41 6.11
C ARG A 123 9.61 7.78 7.59
N ALA A 124 10.58 7.22 8.31
CA ALA A 124 10.82 7.54 9.71
C ALA A 124 11.27 9.00 9.92
N ILE A 125 12.24 9.48 9.13
CA ILE A 125 12.82 10.82 9.32
C ILE A 125 11.92 11.91 8.76
N LEU A 126 11.49 11.78 7.49
CA LEU A 126 10.67 12.80 6.82
C LEU A 126 9.21 12.69 7.23
N LEU A 127 8.55 11.58 6.90
CA LEU A 127 7.09 11.47 7.02
C LEU A 127 6.61 11.40 8.47
N ASN A 128 7.35 10.76 9.38
CA ASN A 128 6.97 10.64 10.79
C ASN A 128 7.69 11.68 11.67
N GLY A 129 8.97 11.96 11.39
CA GLY A 129 9.82 12.81 12.21
C GLY A 129 9.68 14.31 11.92
N LEU A 130 9.53 14.69 10.65
CA LEU A 130 9.60 16.09 10.21
C LEU A 130 8.24 16.68 9.83
N LEU A 131 7.51 16.05 8.89
CA LEU A 131 6.26 16.59 8.35
C LEU A 131 5.16 16.81 9.41
N PRO A 132 4.89 15.90 10.36
CA PRO A 132 3.82 16.07 11.34
C PRO A 132 4.12 17.15 12.39
N HIS A 133 5.37 17.62 12.46
CA HIS A 133 5.85 18.51 13.50
C HIS A 133 6.12 19.91 12.92
N PRO A 134 5.13 20.82 12.88
CA PRO A 134 5.24 22.11 12.19
C PRO A 134 6.35 23.02 12.71
N ARG A 135 6.78 22.86 13.96
CA ARG A 135 7.96 23.55 14.52
C ARG A 135 9.27 23.07 13.89
N ARG A 136 9.45 21.74 13.76
CA ARG A 136 10.65 21.16 13.14
C ARG A 136 10.74 21.53 11.67
N LEU A 137 9.61 21.50 10.96
CA LEU A 137 9.53 21.92 9.57
C LEU A 137 9.88 23.40 9.38
N ARG A 138 9.40 24.28 10.29
CA ARG A 138 9.76 25.71 10.29
C ARG A 138 11.26 25.92 10.51
N ILE A 139 11.87 25.24 11.49
CA ILE A 139 13.31 25.33 11.74
C ILE A 139 14.10 24.84 10.53
N ALA A 140 13.75 23.67 9.98
CA ALA A 140 14.40 23.13 8.78
C ALA A 140 14.29 24.10 7.59
N GLY A 141 13.12 24.71 7.39
CA GLY A 141 12.90 25.72 6.36
C GLY A 141 13.73 26.99 6.58
N TRP A 142 13.85 27.47 7.82
CA TRP A 142 14.68 28.63 8.16
C TRP A 142 16.17 28.35 7.95
N LEU A 143 16.66 27.19 8.41
CA LEU A 143 18.04 26.74 8.18
C LEU A 143 18.36 26.64 6.68
N TYR A 144 17.44 26.07 5.89
CA TYR A 144 17.60 26.00 4.44
C TYR A 144 17.70 27.39 3.79
N ARG A 145 16.85 28.34 4.20
CA ARG A 145 16.90 29.73 3.72
C ARG A 145 18.21 30.43 4.12
N ALA A 146 18.65 30.28 5.36
CA ALA A 146 19.91 30.84 5.86
C ALA A 146 21.11 30.28 5.10
N ALA A 147 21.17 28.96 4.90
CA ALA A 147 22.24 28.30 4.15
C ALA A 147 22.30 28.78 2.68
N ARG A 148 21.14 28.97 2.05
CA ARG A 148 21.04 29.51 0.68
C ARG A 148 21.47 30.98 0.61
N ALA A 149 21.07 31.81 1.57
CA ALA A 149 21.48 33.22 1.66
C ALA A 149 22.99 33.36 1.83
N ALA A 150 23.61 32.47 2.60
CA ALA A 150 25.06 32.40 2.79
C ALA A 150 25.85 31.85 1.57
N ARG A 151 25.19 31.52 0.45
CA ARG A 151 25.80 30.91 -0.77
C ARG A 151 26.66 29.67 -0.50
N LEU A 152 26.45 28.99 0.62
CA LEU A 152 27.15 27.75 1.01
C LEU A 152 27.16 26.68 -0.10
N PRO A 153 26.06 26.42 -0.82
CA PRO A 153 26.08 25.45 -1.92
C PRO A 153 27.00 25.84 -3.10
N GLY A 154 27.19 27.14 -3.34
CA GLY A 154 28.09 27.66 -4.37
C GLY A 154 29.56 27.61 -3.95
N LEU A 155 29.83 27.78 -2.65
CA LEU A 155 31.16 27.59 -2.06
C LEU A 155 31.55 26.11 -2.05
N LEU A 156 30.65 25.20 -1.66
CA LEU A 156 30.88 23.75 -1.70
C LEU A 156 31.13 23.24 -3.13
N ARG A 157 30.37 23.71 -4.14
CA ARG A 157 30.63 23.38 -5.55
C ARG A 157 31.97 23.88 -6.10
N ARG A 158 32.52 24.97 -5.54
CA ARG A 158 33.86 25.48 -5.89
C ARG A 158 34.99 24.75 -5.16
N SER A 159 34.66 24.01 -4.10
CA SER A 159 35.64 23.35 -3.22
C SER A 159 35.96 21.90 -3.63
N GLY A 160 35.34 21.38 -4.70
CA GLY A 160 35.73 20.08 -5.28
C GLY A 160 35.45 18.86 -4.40
N ALA A 161 34.34 18.84 -3.66
CA ALA A 161 33.80 17.63 -3.03
C ALA A 161 32.50 17.20 -3.72
#